data_AF-A0A5D3BQT2-F1
#
_entry.id   AF-A0A5D3BQT2-F1
#
_cell.length_a   1.000
_cell.length_b   1.000
_cell.length_c   1.000
_cell.angle_alpha   90.00
_cell.angle_beta   90.00
_cell.angle_gamma   90.00
#
_symmetry.space_group_name_H-M   'P 1'
#
loop_
_entity.id
_entity.type
_entity.pdbx_description
1 polymer ?
#
loop_
_entity_poly.entity_id
_entity_poly.type
_entity_poly.pdbx_seq_one_letter_code
_entity_poly.pdbx_strand_id
1 'polypeptide(L)'
;MEIISEGHSASRPPILDGKNYSYWKPRMISFIKILDGRAWRSLVAGYELPMIIVDGVSVPKFEVDWIDAGEQASVRNVRALNTIFNGVGLNVFKLINSCSYAKEAWKILEVAYGGTTKVKISKLQLVTSKFEVLNMSEDELYQNITREFWK
;
A
#
# COMPACT_ATOMS: atom_id res chain seq x y z
N MET A 1 -26.35 1.21 -7.53
CA MET A 1 -25.16 0.81 -8.31
C MET A 1 -24.39 2.07 -8.62
N GLU A 2 -23.20 2.25 -8.04
CA GLU A 2 -22.29 3.29 -8.50
C GLU A 2 -21.52 2.73 -9.69
N ILE A 3 -21.82 3.25 -10.87
CA ILE A 3 -21.04 3.02 -12.08
C ILE A 3 -19.84 3.96 -12.00
N ILE A 4 -18.69 3.45 -11.54
CA ILE A 4 -17.46 4.22 -11.63
C ILE A 4 -16.90 4.02 -13.04
N SER A 5 -17.37 4.85 -13.97
CA SER A 5 -16.74 5.06 -15.27
C SER A 5 -16.01 6.40 -15.21
N GLU A 6 -14.74 6.37 -14.82
CA GLU A 6 -13.81 7.45 -15.14
C GLU A 6 -12.54 6.85 -15.76
N GLY A 7 -12.19 7.33 -16.96
CA GLY A 7 -10.89 7.11 -17.56
C GLY A 7 -9.84 7.69 -16.61
N HIS A 8 -9.00 6.83 -16.06
CA HIS A 8 -8.07 7.22 -15.01
C HIS A 8 -6.89 7.96 -15.61
N SER A 9 -6.73 9.23 -15.26
CA SER A 9 -5.60 10.03 -15.71
C SER A 9 -4.27 9.41 -15.26
N ALA A 10 -3.35 9.17 -16.21
CA ALA A 10 -1.98 8.77 -15.90
C ALA A 10 -1.19 9.87 -15.16
N SER A 11 -1.74 11.11 -15.10
CA SER A 11 -1.08 12.25 -14.47
C SER A 11 -1.47 12.48 -13.01
N ARG A 12 -2.56 11.87 -12.52
CA ARG A 12 -3.05 12.09 -11.15
C ARG A 12 -2.92 10.82 -10.30
N PRO A 13 -2.38 10.91 -9.08
CA PRO A 13 -2.31 9.78 -8.18
C PRO A 13 -3.72 9.32 -7.76
N PRO A 14 -3.93 8.03 -7.48
CA PRO A 14 -5.17 7.57 -6.84
C PRO A 14 -5.27 8.16 -5.43
N ILE A 15 -6.48 8.53 -5.02
CA ILE A 15 -6.72 9.12 -3.69
C ILE A 15 -7.16 8.03 -2.70
N LEU A 16 -6.48 7.95 -1.56
CA LEU A 16 -6.92 7.16 -0.41
C LEU A 16 -7.77 8.04 0.51
N ASP A 17 -9.08 7.82 0.52
CA ASP A 17 -10.05 8.53 1.35
C ASP A 17 -10.36 7.81 2.69
N GLY A 18 -9.62 6.73 2.96
CA GLY A 18 -9.81 5.84 4.11
C GLY A 18 -10.52 4.53 3.77
N LYS A 19 -10.99 4.35 2.52
CA LYS A 19 -11.58 3.11 2.02
C LYS A 19 -10.71 2.49 0.92
N ASN A 20 -11.03 1.24 0.56
CA ASN A 20 -10.51 0.55 -0.63
C ASN A 20 -8.97 0.54 -0.76
N TYR A 21 -8.24 0.39 0.35
CA TYR A 21 -6.77 0.34 0.34
C TYR A 21 -6.20 -0.76 -0.57
N SER A 22 -6.90 -1.89 -0.69
CA SER A 22 -6.55 -2.97 -1.61
C SER A 22 -6.54 -2.55 -3.08
N TYR A 23 -7.38 -1.56 -3.44
CA TYR A 23 -7.39 -0.94 -4.77
C TYR A 23 -6.34 0.18 -4.87
N TRP A 24 -6.28 1.06 -3.86
CA TRP A 24 -5.36 2.19 -3.85
C TRP A 24 -3.89 1.76 -3.91
N LYS A 25 -3.48 0.78 -3.10
CA LYS A 25 -2.09 0.35 -2.97
C LYS A 25 -1.45 -0.04 -4.30
N PRO A 26 -1.97 -1.02 -5.07
CA PRO A 26 -1.36 -1.40 -6.34
C PRO A 26 -1.36 -0.25 -7.36
N ARG A 27 -2.38 0.61 -7.36
CA ARG A 27 -2.45 1.77 -8.26
C ARG A 27 -1.40 2.82 -7.90
N MET A 28 -1.22 3.10 -6.62
CA MET A 28 -0.19 4.02 -6.14
C MET A 28 1.22 3.50 -6.43
N ILE A 29 1.46 2.21 -6.23
CA ILE A 29 2.74 1.57 -6.59
C ILE A 29 3.03 1.77 -8.08
N SER A 30 2.07 1.48 -8.95
CA SER A 30 2.23 1.66 -10.39
C SER A 30 2.47 3.14 -10.76
N PHE A 31 1.74 4.06 -10.12
CA PHE A 31 1.91 5.50 -10.35
C PHE A 31 3.32 5.99 -10.00
N ILE A 32 3.83 5.66 -8.80
CA ILE A 32 5.20 6.02 -8.38
C ILE A 32 6.23 5.41 -9.33
N LYS A 33 6.06 4.16 -9.76
CA LYS A 33 6.98 3.50 -10.70
C LYS A 33 7.04 4.17 -12.07
N ILE A 34 5.89 4.60 -12.60
CA ILE A 34 5.81 5.30 -13.88
C ILE A 34 6.44 6.70 -13.75
N LEU A 35 6.15 7.41 -12.66
CA LEU A 35 6.68 8.75 -12.42
C LEU A 35 8.20 8.73 -12.19
N ASP A 36 8.68 7.82 -11.34
CA ASP A 36 10.10 7.61 -11.06
C ASP A 36 10.34 6.23 -10.43
N GLY A 37 10.76 5.26 -11.25
CA GLY A 37 11.13 3.93 -10.80
C GLY A 37 12.31 3.89 -9.81
N ARG A 38 13.11 4.96 -9.71
CA ARG A 38 14.17 5.09 -8.70
C ARG A 38 13.61 5.61 -7.37
N ALA A 39 12.60 6.48 -7.40
CA ALA A 39 11.87 6.89 -6.20
C ALA A 39 11.14 5.70 -5.55
N TRP A 40 10.51 4.81 -6.34
CA TRP A 40 9.93 3.57 -5.81
C TRP A 40 10.99 2.71 -5.10
N ARG A 41 12.16 2.53 -5.72
CA ARG A 41 13.26 1.75 -5.12
C ARG A 41 13.76 2.37 -3.83
N SER A 42 13.93 3.69 -3.78
CA SER A 42 14.29 4.42 -2.56
C SER A 42 13.24 4.31 -1.47
N LEU A 43 11.94 4.34 -1.80
CA LEU A 43 10.86 4.12 -0.82
C LEU A 43 10.94 2.72 -0.20
N VAL A 44 11.16 1.67 -1.02
CA VAL A 44 11.25 0.29 -0.54
C VAL A 44 12.51 0.06 0.29
N ALA A 45 13.68 0.49 -0.23
CA ALA A 45 14.95 0.37 0.48
C ALA A 45 14.93 1.16 1.80
N GLY A 46 14.31 2.35 1.78
CA GLY A 46 14.45 3.35 2.81
C GLY A 46 15.50 4.38 2.40
N TYR A 47 15.23 5.62 2.74
CA TYR A 47 16.22 6.68 2.69
C TYR A 47 16.89 6.76 4.05
N GLU A 48 18.21 6.74 4.05
CA GLU A 48 19.04 7.00 5.23
C GLU A 48 19.70 8.36 5.04
N LEU A 49 19.60 9.20 6.07
CA LEU A 49 20.19 10.53 6.05
C LEU A 49 21.72 10.40 6.02
N PRO A 50 22.43 11.07 5.10
CA PRO A 50 23.89 11.08 5.12
C PRO A 50 24.41 11.62 6.46
N MET A 51 25.24 10.84 7.15
CA MET A 51 25.85 11.22 8.43
C MET A 51 27.35 11.48 8.26
N ILE A 52 27.89 12.39 9.05
CA ILE A 52 29.33 12.61 9.23
C ILE A 52 29.70 12.47 10.69
N ILE A 53 30.95 12.10 10.97
CA ILE A 53 31.48 12.09 12.32
C ILE A 53 32.22 13.40 12.55
N VAL A 54 31.74 14.20 13.50
CA VAL A 54 32.41 15.41 13.99
C VAL A 54 32.72 15.18 15.46
N ASP A 55 34.00 15.23 15.83
CA ASP A 55 34.48 15.01 17.20
C ASP A 55 33.99 13.69 17.85
N GLY A 56 33.89 12.62 17.05
CA GLY A 56 33.43 11.31 17.50
C GLY A 56 31.90 11.18 17.62
N VAL A 57 31.14 12.23 17.33
CA VAL A 57 29.67 12.24 17.33
C VAL A 57 29.15 12.17 15.89
N SER A 58 28.22 11.25 15.63
CA SER A 58 27.53 11.13 14.35
C SER A 58 26.46 12.22 14.25
N VAL A 59 26.64 13.17 13.32
CA VAL A 59 25.72 14.27 13.05
C VAL A 59 25.25 14.23 11.60
N PRO A 60 24.01 14.68 11.29
CA PRO A 60 23.56 14.83 9.93
C PRO A 60 24.52 15.70 9.12
N LYS A 61 24.92 15.21 7.94
CA LYS A 61 25.69 16.01 7.00
C LYS A 61 24.81 17.12 6.46
N PHE A 62 25.32 18.35 6.41
CA PHE A 62 24.61 19.45 5.76
C PHE A 62 24.34 19.14 4.28
N GLU A 63 23.17 19.54 3.80
CA GLU A 63 22.70 19.27 2.43
C GLU A 63 23.65 19.85 1.37
N VAL A 64 24.29 20.99 1.66
CA VAL A 64 25.31 21.62 0.79
C VAL A 64 26.56 20.76 0.58
N ASP A 65 26.86 19.85 1.51
CA ASP A 65 28.03 18.98 1.43
C ASP A 65 27.70 17.59 0.87
N TRP A 66 26.45 17.36 0.47
CA TRP A 66 26.07 16.07 -0.09
C TRP A 66 26.74 15.87 -1.45
N ILE A 67 27.30 14.67 -1.64
CA ILE A 67 27.75 14.21 -2.95
C ILE A 67 26.53 13.84 -3.81
N ASP A 68 26.66 13.84 -5.14
CA ASP A 68 25.59 13.56 -6.10
C ASP A 68 24.70 12.37 -5.71
N ALA A 69 25.30 11.29 -5.19
CA ALA A 69 24.56 10.10 -4.79
C ALA A 69 23.61 10.34 -3.58
N GLY A 70 24.06 11.11 -2.59
CA GLY A 70 23.29 11.47 -1.40
C GLY A 70 22.18 12.46 -1.72
N GLU A 71 22.50 13.50 -2.49
CA GLU A 71 21.52 14.46 -3.00
C GLU A 71 20.43 13.75 -3.81
N GLN A 72 20.84 12.89 -4.74
CA GLN A 72 19.90 12.16 -5.56
C GLN A 72 19.00 11.21 -4.75
N ALA A 73 19.49 10.65 -3.64
CA ALA A 73 18.69 9.82 -2.72
C ALA A 73 17.67 10.65 -1.95
N SER A 74 18.04 11.84 -1.47
CA SER A 74 17.11 12.77 -0.82
C SER A 74 16.02 13.25 -1.77
N VAL A 75 16.39 13.67 -2.98
CA VAL A 75 15.44 14.08 -4.03
C VAL A 75 14.42 12.97 -4.31
N ARG A 76 14.86 11.71 -4.33
CA ARG A 76 13.97 10.54 -4.51
C ARG A 76 13.04 10.34 -3.33
N ASN A 77 13.52 10.52 -2.09
CA ASN A 77 12.67 10.46 -0.90
C ASN A 77 11.60 11.54 -0.93
N VAL A 78 11.99 12.81 -1.16
CA VAL A 78 11.07 13.95 -1.25
C VAL A 78 10.02 13.73 -2.33
N ARG A 79 10.43 13.25 -3.52
CA ARG A 79 9.52 12.94 -4.62
C ARG A 79 8.52 11.84 -4.28
N ALA A 80 9.00 10.76 -3.67
CA ALA A 80 8.15 9.65 -3.22
C ALA A 80 7.15 10.11 -2.15
N LEU A 81 7.61 10.86 -1.15
CA LEU A 81 6.79 11.40 -0.07
C LEU A 81 5.71 12.34 -0.61
N ASN A 82 6.09 13.28 -1.48
CA ASN A 82 5.15 14.19 -2.12
C ASN A 82 4.11 13.44 -2.97
N THR A 83 4.49 12.35 -3.63
CA THR A 83 3.55 11.52 -4.38
C THR A 83 2.55 10.83 -3.46
N ILE A 84 3.01 10.33 -2.30
CA ILE A 84 2.12 9.78 -1.27
C ILE A 84 1.16 10.86 -0.74
N PHE A 85 1.67 12.06 -0.40
CA PHE A 85 0.86 13.17 0.10
C PHE A 85 -0.23 13.61 -0.88
N ASN A 86 0.09 13.69 -2.17
CA ASN A 86 -0.89 14.02 -3.21
C ASN A 86 -1.87 12.87 -3.49
N GLY A 87 -1.56 11.66 -3.03
CA GLY A 87 -2.35 10.45 -3.19
C GLY A 87 -3.26 10.11 -2.01
N VAL A 88 -3.41 11.00 -1.04
CA VAL A 88 -4.22 10.77 0.15
C VAL A 88 -5.23 11.90 0.37
N GLY A 89 -6.42 11.56 0.85
CA GLY A 89 -7.42 12.55 1.25
C GLY A 89 -7.04 13.24 2.56
N LEU A 90 -7.70 14.35 2.89
CA LEU A 90 -7.35 15.22 4.02
C LEU A 90 -7.21 14.48 5.37
N ASN A 91 -8.12 13.56 5.68
CA ASN A 91 -8.08 12.82 6.95
C ASN A 91 -6.89 11.86 7.02
N VAL A 92 -6.56 11.23 5.89
CA VAL A 92 -5.41 10.33 5.77
C VAL A 92 -4.12 11.13 5.75
N PHE A 93 -4.10 12.31 5.13
CA PHE A 93 -2.97 13.23 5.15
C PHE A 93 -2.58 13.63 6.59
N LYS A 94 -3.56 13.98 7.43
CA LYS A 94 -3.32 14.31 8.85
C LYS A 94 -2.64 13.19 9.64
N LEU A 95 -2.74 11.93 9.20
CA LEU A 95 -2.08 10.79 9.83
C LEU A 95 -0.58 10.72 9.50
N ILE A 96 -0.16 11.25 8.35
CA ILE A 96 1.20 11.11 7.81
C ILE A 96 1.92 12.44 7.60
N ASN A 97 1.29 13.58 7.92
CA ASN A 97 1.81 14.92 7.61
C ASN A 97 3.10 15.28 8.34
N SER A 98 3.43 14.60 9.44
CA SER A 98 4.68 14.75 10.18
C SER A 98 5.81 13.87 9.66
N CYS A 99 5.54 12.94 8.74
CA CYS A 99 6.56 12.03 8.21
C CYS A 99 7.56 12.80 7.35
N SER A 100 8.85 12.59 7.63
CA SER A 100 9.95 13.13 6.83
C SER A 100 10.44 12.13 5.78
N TYR A 101 10.09 10.86 5.93
CA TYR A 101 10.54 9.76 5.07
C TYR A 101 9.36 9.08 4.38
N ALA A 102 9.47 8.89 3.06
CA ALA A 102 8.43 8.23 2.27
C ALA A 102 8.13 6.81 2.78
N LYS A 103 9.16 6.09 3.23
CA LYS A 103 9.03 4.73 3.79
C LYS A 103 8.21 4.71 5.10
N GLU A 104 8.40 5.72 5.94
CA GLU A 104 7.65 5.88 7.19
C GLU A 104 6.17 6.13 6.89
N ALA A 105 5.87 7.13 6.06
CA ALA A 105 4.51 7.43 5.62
C ALA A 105 3.83 6.20 5.00
N TRP A 106 4.53 5.49 4.10
CA TRP A 106 4.03 4.27 3.48
C TRP A 106 3.69 3.18 4.51
N LYS A 107 4.56 2.99 5.51
CA LYS A 107 4.38 1.99 6.57
C LYS A 107 3.17 2.31 7.44
N ILE A 108 2.97 3.58 7.80
CA ILE A 108 1.80 4.03 8.56
C ILE A 108 0.51 3.71 7.80
N LEU A 109 0.47 4.00 6.49
CA LEU A 109 -0.69 3.67 5.65
C LEU A 109 -0.95 2.16 5.55
N GLU A 110 0.11 1.35 5.44
CA GLU A 110 -0.01 -0.11 5.45
C GLU A 110 -0.61 -0.64 6.76
N VAL A 111 -0.19 -0.09 7.90
CA VAL A 111 -0.69 -0.51 9.21
C VAL A 111 -2.14 -0.04 9.40
N ALA A 112 -2.43 1.22 9.09
CA ALA A 112 -3.75 1.82 9.31
C ALA A 112 -4.84 1.23 8.39
N TYR A 113 -4.52 0.95 7.12
CA TYR A 113 -5.51 0.60 6.10
C TYR A 113 -5.29 -0.75 5.43
N GLY A 114 -4.07 -1.31 5.52
CA GLY A 114 -3.75 -2.61 4.92
C GLY A 114 -4.42 -3.79 5.60
N GLY A 115 -4.91 -3.60 6.82
CA GLY A 115 -5.37 -4.67 7.70
C GLY A 115 -4.22 -5.59 8.12
N THR A 116 -4.35 -6.26 9.26
CA THR A 116 -3.36 -7.25 9.67
C THR A 116 -3.45 -8.49 8.76
N THR A 117 -2.33 -9.19 8.57
CA THR A 117 -2.29 -10.46 7.84
C THR A 117 -3.33 -11.45 8.38
N LYS A 118 -3.57 -11.40 9.70
CA LYS A 118 -4.60 -12.18 10.39
C LYS A 118 -6.01 -11.90 9.87
N VAL A 119 -6.41 -10.64 9.72
CA VAL A 119 -7.75 -10.28 9.18
C VAL A 119 -7.92 -10.77 7.74
N LYS A 120 -6.86 -10.73 6.93
CA LYS A 120 -6.90 -11.25 5.55
C LYS A 120 -7.08 -12.77 5.53
N ILE A 121 -6.32 -13.49 6.35
CA ILE A 121 -6.44 -14.95 6.49
C ILE A 121 -7.84 -15.32 6.99
N SER A 122 -8.37 -14.66 8.02
CA SER A 122 -9.72 -14.94 8.53
C SER A 122 -10.81 -14.69 7.50
N LYS A 123 -10.70 -13.64 6.67
CA LYS A 123 -11.64 -13.41 5.55
C LYS A 123 -11.54 -14.52 4.50
N LEU A 124 -10.33 -14.97 4.18
CA LEU A 124 -10.08 -16.05 3.22
C LEU A 124 -10.68 -17.38 3.75
N GLN A 125 -10.40 -17.72 5.00
CA GLN A 125 -10.97 -18.89 5.68
C GLN A 125 -12.50 -18.84 5.70
N LEU A 126 -13.10 -17.69 6.02
CA LEU A 126 -14.56 -17.54 6.02
C LEU A 126 -15.16 -17.77 4.62
N VAL A 127 -14.51 -17.29 3.55
CA VAL A 127 -14.94 -17.52 2.17
C VAL A 127 -14.79 -18.99 1.80
N THR A 128 -13.66 -19.61 2.15
CA THR A 128 -13.41 -21.05 1.93
C THR A 128 -14.46 -21.90 2.64
N SER A 129 -14.76 -21.64 3.92
CA SER A 129 -15.79 -22.38 4.66
C SER A 129 -17.19 -22.20 4.06
N LYS A 130 -17.54 -20.99 3.60
CA LYS A 130 -18.82 -20.77 2.90
C LYS A 130 -18.89 -21.55 1.58
N PHE A 131 -17.78 -21.62 0.85
CA PHE A 131 -17.70 -22.38 -0.40
C PHE A 131 -17.79 -23.90 -0.14
N GLU A 132 -17.11 -24.40 0.89
CA GLU A 132 -17.20 -25.80 1.32
C GLU A 132 -18.63 -26.17 1.77
N VAL A 133 -19.31 -25.29 2.52
CA VAL A 133 -20.71 -25.49 2.92
C VAL A 133 -21.64 -25.54 1.71
N LEU A 134 -21.41 -24.70 0.69
CA LEU A 134 -22.17 -24.73 -0.55
C LEU A 134 -21.91 -26.02 -1.35
N ASN A 135 -20.67 -26.49 -1.43
CA ASN A 135 -20.33 -27.73 -2.13
C ASN A 135 -20.79 -29.00 -1.38
N MET A 136 -20.85 -28.99 -0.05
CA MET A 136 -21.43 -30.10 0.72
C MET A 136 -22.93 -30.27 0.44
N SER A 137 -23.63 -29.20 0.04
CA SER A 137 -25.06 -29.27 -0.30
C SER A 137 -25.32 -29.99 -1.63
N GLU A 138 -24.34 -30.09 -2.53
CA GLU A 138 -24.47 -30.85 -3.78
C GLU A 138 -24.43 -32.36 -3.50
N ASP A 139 -23.53 -32.82 -2.63
CA ASP A 139 -23.47 -34.22 -2.22
C ASP A 139 -24.70 -34.65 -1.40
N GLU A 140 -25.21 -33.79 -0.50
CA GLU A 140 -26.49 -34.01 0.17
C GLU A 140 -27.66 -34.01 -0.81
N LEU A 141 -27.65 -33.15 -1.85
CA LEU A 141 -28.67 -33.14 -2.90
C LEU A 141 -28.66 -34.43 -3.73
N TYR A 142 -27.48 -34.94 -4.11
CA TYR A 142 -27.35 -36.25 -4.77
C TYR A 142 -27.86 -37.40 -3.89
N GLN A 143 -27.52 -37.41 -2.61
CA GLN A 143 -28.03 -38.41 -1.67
C GLN A 143 -29.54 -38.29 -1.46
N ASN A 144 -30.10 -37.08 -1.45
CA ASN A 144 -31.52 -36.86 -1.25
C ASN A 144 -32.35 -37.22 -2.51
N ILE A 145 -31.86 -36.88 -3.70
CA ILE A 145 -32.49 -37.26 -4.98
C ILE A 145 -32.44 -38.78 -5.17
N THR A 146 -31.30 -39.43 -4.92
CA THR A 146 -31.20 -40.89 -5.05
C THR A 146 -32.08 -41.64 -4.05
N ARG A 147 -32.32 -41.08 -2.85
CA ARG A 147 -33.19 -41.67 -1.84
C ARG A 147 -34.69 -41.56 -2.17
N GLU A 148 -35.09 -40.55 -2.94
CA GLU A 148 -36.48 -40.36 -3.40
C GLU A 148 -36.77 -41.14 -4.70
N PHE A 149 -35.77 -41.38 -5.55
CA PHE A 149 -35.94 -42.12 -6.81
C PHE A 149 -35.89 -43.66 -6.66
N TRP A 150 -35.36 -44.19 -5.55
CA TRP A 150 -35.28 -45.64 -5.28
C TRP A 150 -36.21 -46.09 -4.13
N LYS A 151 -37.34 -45.39 -3.95
CA LYS A 151 -38.53 -45.86 -3.22
C LYS A 151 -39.63 -46.19 -4.22
#